data_AF-A0A9E5TFE2-F1
#
_entry.id   AF-A0A9E5TFE2-F1
#
_cell.length_a   1.000
_cell.length_b   1.000
_cell.length_c   1.000
_cell.angle_alpha   90.00
_cell.angle_beta   90.00
_cell.angle_gamma   90.00
#
_symmetry.space_group_name_H-M   'P 1'
#
loop_
_entity.id
_entity.type
_entity.pdbx_description
1 polymer ?
#
loop_
_entity_poly.entity_id
_entity_poly.type
_entity_poly.pdbx_seq_one_letter_code
_entity_poly.pdbx_strand_id
1 'polypeptide(L)'
;LLYNRVILSQKAAERLGDKLDEQAIGTGPYKFASWERGSHFSMQRNDKYWRRGGNVKEILWRPIKEDAARIAALEAGQVDIINNVPPHEV
;
A
#
# COMPACT_ATOMS: atom_id res chain seq x y z
N LEU A 1 19.98 -12.02 4.73
CA LEU A 1 19.26 -12.73 5.83
C LEU A 1 18.11 -11.85 6.31
N LEU A 2 16.93 -11.93 5.67
CA LEU A 2 15.63 -11.36 6.11
C LEU A 2 14.57 -11.65 5.02
N TYR A 3 14.42 -12.90 4.58
CA TYR A 3 13.55 -13.21 3.43
C TYR A 3 12.06 -13.41 3.77
N ASN A 4 11.63 -13.26 5.02
CA ASN A 4 10.19 -13.27 5.30
C ASN A 4 9.84 -12.49 6.58
N ARG A 5 9.53 -11.19 6.43
CA ARG A 5 8.96 -10.38 7.52
C ARG A 5 7.43 -10.48 7.59
N VAL A 6 6.82 -11.25 6.70
CA VAL A 6 5.37 -11.41 6.59
C VAL A 6 5.02 -12.90 6.53
N ILE A 7 3.86 -13.27 7.09
CA ILE A 7 3.33 -14.63 6.98
C ILE A 7 2.42 -14.67 5.75
N LEU A 8 2.79 -15.52 4.79
CA LEU A 8 2.06 -15.71 3.54
C LEU A 8 1.05 -16.84 3.68
N SER A 9 -0.09 -16.72 2.99
CA SER A 9 -1.05 -17.81 2.89
C SER A 9 -0.46 -18.95 2.05
N GLN A 10 -0.27 -20.13 2.66
CA GLN A 10 0.23 -21.33 1.96
C GLN A 10 -0.62 -21.64 0.72
N LYS A 11 -1.95 -21.67 0.88
CA LYS A 11 -2.88 -21.92 -0.22
C LYS A 11 -2.74 -20.89 -1.36
N ALA A 12 -2.46 -19.64 -1.03
CA ALA A 12 -2.23 -18.61 -2.04
C ALA A 12 -0.89 -18.81 -2.75
N ALA A 13 0.16 -19.13 -2.00
CA ALA A 13 1.50 -19.37 -2.55
C ALA A 13 1.50 -20.56 -3.52
N GLU A 14 0.87 -21.69 -3.13
CA GLU A 14 0.73 -22.87 -3.98
C GLU A 14 -0.08 -22.58 -5.26
N ARG A 15 -1.12 -21.74 -5.15
CA ARG A 15 -1.98 -21.39 -6.30
C ARG A 15 -1.34 -20.39 -7.26
N LEU A 16 -0.65 -19.38 -6.73
CA LEU A 16 -0.20 -18.20 -7.48
C LEU A 16 1.26 -18.28 -7.90
N GLY A 17 2.09 -19.08 -7.21
CA GLY A 17 3.53 -19.17 -7.45
C GLY A 17 4.16 -17.78 -7.49
N ASP A 18 4.90 -17.50 -8.56
CA ASP A 18 5.60 -16.22 -8.79
C ASP A 18 4.67 -15.00 -8.86
N LYS A 19 3.37 -15.20 -9.07
CA LYS A 19 2.38 -14.11 -9.12
C LYS A 19 1.86 -13.69 -7.74
N LEU A 20 2.33 -14.31 -6.66
CA LEU A 20 1.89 -14.00 -5.31
C LEU A 20 2.15 -12.51 -4.96
N ASP A 21 3.23 -11.94 -5.47
CA ASP A 21 3.59 -10.54 -5.25
C ASP A 21 2.61 -9.56 -5.92
N GLU A 22 1.91 -10.00 -6.97
CA GLU A 22 0.91 -9.21 -7.68
C GLU A 22 -0.49 -9.32 -7.05
N GLN A 23 -0.70 -10.33 -6.21
CA GLN A 23 -1.96 -10.62 -5.52
C GLN A 23 -1.66 -11.01 -4.08
N ALA A 24 -1.04 -10.08 -3.33
CA ALA A 24 -0.59 -10.34 -1.99
C ALA A 24 -1.76 -10.72 -1.06
N ILE A 25 -1.72 -11.95 -0.53
CA ILE A 25 -2.69 -12.47 0.44
C ILE A 25 -1.99 -12.66 1.78
N GLY A 26 -2.29 -11.75 2.72
CA GLY A 26 -1.79 -11.78 4.09
C GLY A 26 -2.91 -11.63 5.12
N THR A 27 -2.54 -11.43 6.38
CA THR A 27 -3.46 -11.33 7.53
C THR A 27 -3.62 -9.91 8.07
N GLY A 28 -3.11 -8.91 7.36
CA GLY A 28 -3.05 -7.52 7.80
C GLY A 28 -4.39 -6.77 7.87
N PRO A 29 -4.39 -5.52 8.37
CA PRO A 29 -5.58 -4.69 8.51
C PRO A 29 -6.15 -4.16 7.19
N TYR A 30 -5.43 -4.33 6.08
CA TYR A 30 -5.88 -4.00 4.73
C TYR A 30 -5.61 -5.18 3.79
N LYS A 31 -6.47 -5.34 2.80
CA LYS A 31 -6.40 -6.34 1.72
C LYS A 31 -6.01 -5.64 0.44
N PHE A 32 -5.15 -6.28 -0.36
CA PHE A 32 -4.90 -5.87 -1.73
C PHE A 32 -6.21 -5.82 -2.52
N ALA A 33 -6.45 -4.75 -3.27
CA ALA A 33 -7.65 -4.58 -4.09
C ALA A 33 -7.31 -4.52 -5.58
N SER A 34 -6.42 -3.61 -6.01
CA SER A 34 -5.97 -3.53 -7.40
C SER A 34 -4.57 -2.94 -7.53
N TRP A 35 -3.91 -3.23 -8.65
CA TRP A 35 -2.67 -2.58 -9.05
C TRP A 35 -2.68 -2.27 -10.54
N GLU A 36 -2.57 -0.99 -10.86
CA GLU A 36 -2.26 -0.51 -12.19
C GLU A 36 -0.76 -0.18 -12.24
N ARG A 37 0.01 -1.00 -12.95
CA ARG A 37 1.47 -0.87 -13.00
C ARG A 37 1.88 0.50 -13.55
N GLY A 38 2.78 1.17 -12.84
CA GLY A 38 3.25 2.50 -13.18
C GLY A 38 2.28 3.64 -12.80
N SER A 39 1.06 3.33 -12.37
CA SER A 39 0.03 4.31 -12.02
C SER A 39 -0.27 4.31 -10.52
N HIS A 40 -0.91 3.27 -9.98
CA HIS A 40 -1.26 3.23 -8.55
C HIS A 40 -1.61 1.82 -8.08
N PHE A 41 -1.58 1.58 -6.78
CA PHE A 41 -2.23 0.42 -6.19
C PHE A 41 -3.21 0.83 -5.10
N SER A 42 -4.27 0.04 -4.95
CA SER A 42 -5.31 0.27 -3.95
C SER A 42 -5.38 -0.88 -2.96
N MET A 43 -5.72 -0.54 -1.71
CA MET A 43 -5.98 -1.50 -0.66
C MET A 43 -7.28 -1.15 0.05
N GLN A 44 -8.09 -2.15 0.36
CA GLN A 44 -9.33 -1.98 1.10
C GLN A 44 -9.18 -2.47 2.53
N ARG A 45 -9.84 -1.81 3.48
CA ARG A 45 -9.80 -2.25 4.88
C ARG A 45 -10.29 -3.68 5.02
N ASN A 46 -9.57 -4.45 5.83
CA ASN A 46 -9.98 -5.77 6.23
C ASN A 46 -10.94 -5.68 7.43
N ASP A 47 -12.24 -5.61 7.18
CA ASP A 47 -13.26 -5.57 8.26
C ASP A 47 -13.28 -6.85 9.12
N LYS A 48 -12.59 -7.92 8.69
CA LYS A 48 -12.40 -9.17 9.44
C LYS A 48 -11.03 -9.25 10.12
N TYR A 49 -10.28 -8.14 10.21
CA TYR A 49 -8.99 -8.13 10.89
C TYR A 49 -9.17 -8.47 12.37
N TRP A 50 -8.26 -9.27 12.91
CA TRP A 50 -8.37 -9.90 14.23
C TRP A 50 -8.00 -8.96 15.40
N ARG A 51 -7.55 -7.73 15.11
CA ARG A 51 -7.34 -6.65 16.07
C ARG A 51 -8.15 -5.41 15.67
N ARG A 52 -7.85 -4.27 16.28
CA ARG A 52 -8.30 -2.97 15.80
C ARG A 52 -7.87 -2.79 14.34
N GLY A 53 -8.86 -2.67 13.45
CA GLY A 53 -8.67 -2.47 12.01
C GLY A 53 -8.10 -1.10 11.65
N GLY A 54 -7.93 -0.89 10.34
CA GLY A 54 -7.56 0.41 9.79
C GLY A 54 -8.61 1.49 10.03
N ASN A 55 -8.18 2.75 10.17
CA ASN A 55 -9.08 3.87 10.41
C ASN A 55 -9.76 4.41 9.14
N VAL A 56 -9.22 4.09 7.95
CA VAL A 56 -9.79 4.51 6.66
C VAL A 56 -10.39 3.31 5.92
N LYS A 57 -11.28 3.56 4.96
CA LYS A 57 -11.93 2.50 4.17
C LYS A 57 -11.03 1.96 3.06
N GLU A 58 -10.28 2.86 2.43
CA GLU A 58 -9.44 2.59 1.29
C GLU A 58 -8.13 3.37 1.43
N ILE A 59 -7.06 2.77 0.93
CA ILE A 59 -5.77 3.42 0.76
C ILE A 59 -5.45 3.36 -0.73
N LEU A 60 -5.28 4.53 -1.34
CA LEU A 60 -4.76 4.67 -2.70
C LEU A 60 -3.30 5.11 -2.62
N TRP A 61 -2.40 4.29 -3.12
CA TRP A 61 -0.99 4.64 -3.23
C TRP A 61 -0.66 5.02 -4.66
N ARG A 62 -0.19 6.25 -4.84
CA ARG A 62 0.18 6.83 -6.14
C ARG A 62 1.64 7.29 -6.09
N PRO A 63 2.51 6.82 -6.99
CA PRO A 63 3.87 7.31 -7.11
C PRO A 63 3.87 8.70 -7.78
N ILE A 64 4.46 9.67 -7.10
CA ILE A 64 4.77 10.98 -7.66
C ILE A 64 6.27 11.17 -7.44
N LYS A 65 7.06 11.16 -8.52
CA LYS A 65 8.52 11.07 -8.45
C LYS A 65 9.16 12.36 -7.92
N GLU A 66 8.73 13.50 -8.45
CA GLU A 66 9.30 14.80 -8.10
C GLU A 66 8.80 15.29 -6.74
N ASP A 67 9.73 15.70 -5.89
CA ASP A 67 9.45 16.11 -4.51
C ASP A 67 8.54 17.34 -4.45
N ALA A 68 8.87 18.38 -5.24
CA ALA A 68 8.05 19.58 -5.37
C ALA A 68 6.62 19.27 -5.84
N ALA A 69 6.45 18.30 -6.75
CA ALA A 69 5.12 17.89 -7.20
C ALA A 69 4.33 17.14 -6.11
N ARG A 70 5.00 16.36 -5.25
CA ARG A 70 4.36 15.74 -4.08
C ARG A 70 3.88 16.77 -3.08
N ILE A 71 4.72 17.76 -2.78
CA ILE A 71 4.40 18.84 -1.84
C ILE A 71 3.21 19.65 -2.37
N ALA A 72 3.27 20.10 -3.63
CA ALA A 72 2.17 20.83 -4.24
C ALA A 72 0.85 20.03 -4.27
N ALA A 73 0.91 18.71 -4.49
CA ALA A 73 -0.27 17.86 -4.44
C ALA A 73 -0.89 17.78 -3.04
N LEU A 74 -0.06 17.77 -1.98
CA LEU A 74 -0.52 17.80 -0.60
C LEU A 74 -1.17 19.15 -0.28
N GLU A 75 -0.51 20.26 -0.63
CA GLU A 75 -1.03 21.62 -0.41
C GLU A 75 -2.35 21.86 -1.16
N ALA A 76 -2.49 21.31 -2.36
CA ALA A 76 -3.72 21.35 -3.15
C ALA A 76 -4.81 20.39 -2.65
N GLY A 77 -4.55 19.59 -1.60
CA GLY A 77 -5.50 18.62 -1.05
C GLY A 77 -5.78 17.42 -1.97
N GLN A 78 -4.90 17.14 -2.92
CA GLN A 78 -5.02 16.01 -3.86
C GLN A 78 -4.52 14.68 -3.26
N VAL A 79 -3.78 14.75 -2.15
CA VAL A 79 -3.33 13.61 -1.35
C VAL A 79 -3.46 13.96 0.13
N ASP A 80 -3.70 12.96 0.97
CA ASP A 80 -3.77 13.15 2.42
C ASP A 80 -2.39 13.02 3.12
N ILE A 81 -1.47 12.26 2.51
CA ILE A 81 -0.15 11.92 3.07
C ILE A 81 0.88 11.86 1.94
N ILE A 82 2.07 12.39 2.20
CA ILE A 82 3.26 12.23 1.34
C ILE A 82 4.43 11.66 2.13
N ASN A 83 5.36 11.02 1.43
CA ASN A 83 6.63 10.54 1.97
C ASN A 83 7.82 11.34 1.41
N ASN A 84 9.00 11.14 2.01
CA ASN A 84 10.27 11.72 1.57
C ASN A 84 10.17 13.25 1.38
N VAL A 85 9.70 13.96 2.41
CA VAL A 85 9.73 15.42 2.43
C VAL A 85 11.18 15.85 2.67
N PRO A 86 11.80 16.66 1.79
CA PRO A 86 13.15 17.14 2.01
C PRO A 86 13.26 17.95 3.29
N PRO A 87 14.34 17.81 4.10
CA PRO A 87 14.44 18.53 5.37
C PRO A 87 14.46 20.06 5.27
N HIS A 88 14.77 20.62 4.10
CA HIS A 88 14.76 22.06 3.86
C HIS A 88 13.37 22.62 3.52
N GLU A 89 12.36 21.74 3.39
CA GLU A 89 10.95 22.08 3.16
C GLU A 89 10.14 22.08 4.48
N VAL A 90 10.81 21.89 5.64
CA VAL A 90 10.21 21.85 6.99
C VAL A 90 10.82 22.94 7.88
#